data_AF-A0A9E1KLJ1-F1
#
_entry.id   AF-A0A9E1KLJ1-F1
#
_cell.length_a   1.000
_cell.length_b   1.000
_cell.length_c   1.000
_cell.angle_alpha   90.00
_cell.angle_beta   90.00
_cell.angle_gamma   90.00
#
_symmetry.space_group_name_H-M   'P 1'
#
loop_
_entity.id
_entity.type
_entity.pdbx_description
1 polymer ?
#
loop_
_entity_poly.entity_id
_entity_poly.type
_entity_poly.pdbx_seq_one_letter_code
_entity_poly.pdbx_strand_id
1 'polypeptide(L)'
;MNLSGFELFKRKLIKRLLYSFMYLIQAVLILFGKQNPVMRFKVENDPPSVYLNFRIRPDQLQALENQLDLPPGFSLAKLRYLEDDHEAYHCITMNAYRVSGPSSGRRIEWSTYIKDPQGKIRYMVVEARATTKSLDSVNLMTPSYYLKHSNKEGVIETLTRTDDGRNFSARFTTPNGETTPTAYASREWVMANDEIYWLNGVFDRVFYNRHFACAKMYVVAPDSVTIEDSTRWAPYIEPTPRLVAVFEEGIEFLVGPWWNV
;
A
#
# COMPACT_ATOMS: atom_id res chain seq x y z
N MET A 1 39.70 4.40 20.77
CA MET A 1 40.02 3.36 21.78
C MET A 1 39.73 2.00 21.14
N ASN A 2 40.76 1.19 20.86
CA ASN A 2 40.58 -0.16 20.31
C ASN A 2 40.38 -1.16 21.45
N LEU A 3 39.27 -1.91 21.40
CA LEU A 3 38.99 -2.98 22.37
C LEU A 3 39.89 -4.18 22.10
N SER A 4 40.36 -4.85 23.17
CA SER A 4 41.08 -6.12 23.05
C SER A 4 40.17 -7.22 22.52
N GLY A 5 40.74 -8.27 21.90
CA GLY A 5 39.97 -9.37 21.32
C GLY A 5 39.07 -10.10 22.32
N PHE A 6 39.52 -10.24 23.58
CA PHE A 6 38.76 -10.87 24.65
C PHE A 6 37.58 -10.01 25.13
N GLU A 7 37.78 -8.70 25.26
CA GLU A 7 36.70 -7.78 25.63
C GLU A 7 35.66 -7.64 24.51
N LEU A 8 36.08 -7.70 23.25
CA LEU A 8 35.17 -7.77 22.11
C LEU A 8 34.34 -9.07 22.13
N PHE A 9 34.94 -10.20 22.48
CA PHE A 9 34.26 -11.49 22.59
C PHE A 9 33.18 -11.48 23.69
N LYS A 10 33.51 -11.03 24.91
CA LYS A 10 32.54 -10.92 26.02
C LYS A 10 31.34 -10.05 25.64
N ARG A 11 31.59 -8.88 25.06
CA ARG A 11 30.53 -7.96 24.62
C ARG A 11 29.63 -8.58 23.56
N LYS A 12 30.21 -9.34 22.60
CA LYS A 12 29.43 -10.08 21.60
C LYS A 12 28.55 -11.16 22.25
N LEU A 13 29.06 -11.90 23.23
CA LEU A 13 28.30 -12.92 23.94
C LEU A 13 27.15 -12.32 24.76
N ILE A 14 27.43 -11.29 25.57
CA ILE A 14 26.41 -10.56 26.36
C ILE A 14 25.34 -9.99 25.44
N LYS A 15 25.76 -9.33 24.34
CA LYS A 15 24.82 -8.81 23.32
C LYS A 15 23.90 -9.92 22.82
N ARG A 16 24.44 -11.05 22.37
CA ARG A 16 23.65 -12.16 21.82
C ARG A 16 22.66 -12.71 22.85
N LEU A 17 23.08 -12.95 24.08
CA LEU A 17 22.21 -13.48 25.13
C LEU A 17 21.12 -12.48 25.53
N LEU A 18 21.49 -11.23 25.81
CA LEU A 18 20.56 -10.19 26.25
C LEU A 18 19.45 -9.96 25.21
N TYR A 19 19.82 -9.70 23.96
CA TYR A 19 18.83 -9.40 22.92
C TYR A 19 17.98 -10.63 22.56
N SER A 20 18.55 -11.85 22.60
CA SER A 20 17.75 -13.07 22.38
C SER A 20 16.70 -13.24 23.48
N PHE A 21 17.06 -13.00 24.74
CA PHE A 21 16.12 -13.06 25.85
C PHE A 21 15.04 -11.97 25.74
N MET A 22 15.40 -10.75 25.34
CA MET A 22 14.42 -9.69 25.08
C MET A 22 13.42 -10.08 23.98
N TYR A 23 13.87 -10.65 22.87
CA TYR A 23 12.96 -11.13 21.81
C TYR A 23 12.08 -12.29 22.28
N LEU A 24 12.60 -13.19 23.12
CA LEU A 24 11.80 -14.27 23.70
C LEU A 24 10.70 -13.73 24.62
N ILE A 25 11.03 -12.75 25.49
CA ILE A 25 10.03 -12.08 26.33
C ILE A 25 8.97 -11.42 25.45
N GLN A 26 9.36 -10.71 24.39
CA GLN A 26 8.40 -10.09 23.46
C GLN A 26 7.50 -11.14 22.82
N ALA A 27 8.05 -12.26 22.35
CA ALA A 27 7.25 -13.34 21.78
C ALA A 27 6.24 -13.90 22.79
N VAL A 28 6.63 -14.09 24.04
CA VAL A 28 5.73 -14.52 25.13
C VAL A 28 4.66 -13.45 25.41
N LEU A 29 5.03 -12.17 25.48
CA LEU A 29 4.07 -11.09 25.70
C LEU A 29 3.06 -10.98 24.56
N ILE A 30 3.49 -11.15 23.30
CA ILE A 30 2.61 -11.20 22.13
C ILE A 30 1.67 -12.40 22.23
N LEU A 31 2.19 -13.59 22.54
CA LEU A 31 1.40 -14.81 22.68
C LEU A 31 0.27 -14.67 23.72
N PHE A 32 0.51 -13.91 24.80
CA PHE A 32 -0.47 -13.65 25.85
C PHE A 32 -1.25 -12.33 25.65
N GLY A 33 -1.17 -11.70 24.48
CA GLY A 33 -1.92 -10.47 24.16
C GLY A 33 -1.51 -9.23 24.97
N LYS A 34 -0.32 -9.24 25.59
CA LYS A 34 0.20 -8.12 26.36
C LYS A 34 0.97 -7.10 25.52
N GLN A 35 1.30 -7.46 24.28
CA GLN A 35 1.95 -6.60 23.29
C GLN A 35 1.46 -6.94 21.88
N ASN A 36 1.35 -5.94 21.01
CA ASN A 36 1.03 -6.15 19.61
C ASN A 36 2.29 -6.57 18.83
N PRO A 37 2.18 -7.50 17.87
CA PRO A 37 3.28 -7.75 16.93
C PRO A 37 3.53 -6.49 16.10
N VAL A 38 4.80 -6.15 15.89
CA VAL A 38 5.19 -5.05 15.00
C VAL A 38 6.28 -5.57 14.07
N MET A 39 6.05 -5.41 12.77
CA MET A 39 6.89 -5.99 11.72
C MET A 39 7.39 -4.90 10.79
N ARG A 40 8.65 -5.03 10.34
CA ARG A 40 9.23 -4.11 9.37
C ARG A 40 8.94 -4.58 7.95
N PHE A 41 8.46 -3.66 7.13
CA PHE A 41 8.29 -3.83 5.70
C PHE A 41 9.07 -2.76 4.95
N LYS A 42 9.43 -3.09 3.71
CA LYS A 42 10.01 -2.16 2.75
C LYS A 42 9.30 -2.32 1.42
N VAL A 43 8.69 -1.26 0.92
CA VAL A 43 8.41 -1.13 -0.51
C VAL A 43 9.75 -0.87 -1.20
N GLU A 44 10.10 -1.74 -2.13
CA GLU A 44 11.35 -1.63 -2.90
C GLU A 44 11.22 -0.54 -3.96
N ASN A 45 12.37 0.00 -4.38
CA ASN A 45 12.47 1.02 -5.41
C ASN A 45 12.54 0.46 -6.84
N ASP A 46 12.75 -0.86 -7.00
CA ASP A 46 12.83 -1.52 -8.31
C ASP A 46 11.94 -2.79 -8.40
N PRO A 47 10.87 -2.76 -9.22
CA PRO A 47 10.33 -1.59 -9.93
C PRO A 47 9.81 -0.52 -8.94
N PRO A 48 9.74 0.76 -9.35
CA PRO A 48 9.19 1.82 -8.52
C PRO A 48 7.72 1.56 -8.23
N SER A 49 7.23 2.01 -7.08
CA SER A 49 5.81 1.85 -6.76
C SER A 49 4.96 2.85 -7.54
N VAL A 50 3.82 2.38 -8.06
CA VAL A 50 2.91 3.17 -8.88
C VAL A 50 1.52 3.19 -8.29
N TYR A 51 0.85 4.33 -8.42
CA TYR A 51 -0.50 4.55 -7.93
C TYR A 51 -1.31 5.20 -9.05
N LEU A 52 -2.30 4.48 -9.56
CA LEU A 52 -3.27 4.97 -10.53
C LEU A 52 -4.58 5.22 -9.79
N ASN A 53 -4.93 6.49 -9.63
CA ASN A 53 -6.10 6.91 -8.87
C ASN A 53 -7.22 7.23 -9.85
N PHE A 54 -8.22 6.36 -9.89
CA PHE A 54 -9.39 6.52 -10.76
C PHE A 54 -10.52 7.17 -9.97
N ARG A 55 -11.17 8.16 -10.58
CA ARG A 55 -12.37 8.75 -10.01
C ARG A 55 -13.51 7.73 -10.11
N ILE A 56 -14.25 7.53 -9.02
CA ILE A 56 -15.49 6.76 -9.04
C ILE A 56 -16.54 7.58 -9.78
N ARG A 57 -17.25 6.97 -10.73
CA ARG A 57 -18.29 7.67 -11.49
C ARG A 57 -19.45 8.04 -10.55
N PRO A 58 -19.92 9.30 -10.55
CA PRO A 58 -20.95 9.74 -9.60
C PRO A 58 -22.23 8.90 -9.64
N ASP A 59 -22.63 8.43 -10.82
CA ASP A 59 -23.81 7.58 -11.04
C ASP A 59 -23.63 6.13 -10.54
N GLN A 60 -22.39 5.70 -10.30
CA GLN A 60 -22.05 4.35 -9.83
C GLN A 60 -21.69 4.29 -8.35
N LEU A 61 -21.67 5.43 -7.65
CA LEU A 61 -21.21 5.50 -6.26
C LEU A 61 -22.04 4.58 -5.34
N GLN A 62 -23.37 4.66 -5.43
CA GLN A 62 -24.27 3.82 -4.62
C GLN A 62 -24.12 2.34 -4.96
N ALA A 63 -23.95 2.01 -6.24
CA ALA A 63 -23.76 0.63 -6.69
C ALA A 63 -22.44 0.05 -6.15
N LEU A 64 -21.38 0.87 -6.12
CA LEU A 64 -20.11 0.50 -5.51
C LEU A 64 -20.25 0.30 -4.00
N GLU A 65 -20.92 1.20 -3.27
CA GLU A 65 -21.15 1.03 -1.82
C GLU A 65 -21.86 -0.29 -1.51
N ASN A 66 -22.90 -0.61 -2.28
CA ASN A 66 -23.62 -1.88 -2.14
C ASN A 66 -22.72 -3.09 -2.47
N GLN A 67 -21.87 -2.97 -3.49
CA GLN A 67 -20.94 -4.02 -3.88
C GLN A 67 -19.82 -4.27 -2.86
N LEU A 68 -19.40 -3.22 -2.15
CA LEU A 68 -18.35 -3.31 -1.12
C LEU A 68 -18.88 -3.88 0.20
N ASP A 69 -20.19 -3.77 0.47
CA ASP A 69 -20.83 -4.21 1.71
C ASP A 69 -20.06 -3.71 2.95
N LEU A 70 -19.86 -2.39 3.01
CA LEU A 70 -19.03 -1.77 4.04
C LEU A 70 -19.55 -2.08 5.45
N PRO A 71 -18.66 -2.28 6.45
CA PRO A 71 -19.08 -2.53 7.81
C PRO A 71 -19.97 -1.41 8.38
N PRO A 72 -20.84 -1.70 9.37
CA PRO A 72 -21.71 -0.69 9.96
C PRO A 72 -20.93 0.54 10.47
N GLY A 73 -21.40 1.73 10.10
CA GLY A 73 -20.77 3.00 10.46
C GLY A 73 -19.66 3.46 9.50
N PHE A 74 -19.29 2.65 8.52
CA PHE A 74 -18.38 3.03 7.45
C PHE A 74 -19.15 3.60 6.25
N SER A 75 -18.54 4.54 5.53
CA SER A 75 -19.09 5.11 4.28
C SER A 75 -17.96 5.53 3.36
N LEU A 76 -18.19 5.60 2.04
CA LEU A 76 -17.16 6.11 1.13
C LEU A 76 -16.84 7.57 1.41
N ALA A 77 -15.57 7.93 1.21
CA ALA A 77 -15.05 9.27 1.46
C ALA A 77 -14.40 9.87 0.22
N LYS A 78 -14.55 11.18 0.08
CA LYS A 78 -13.72 11.98 -0.82
C LYS A 78 -12.42 12.34 -0.11
N LEU A 79 -11.34 12.42 -0.87
CA LEU A 79 -10.02 12.81 -0.36
C LEU A 79 -9.27 13.62 -1.41
N ARG A 80 -8.42 14.55 -0.97
CA ARG A 80 -7.38 15.18 -1.81
C ARG A 80 -6.12 14.32 -1.80
N TYR A 81 -5.51 14.11 -2.96
CA TYR A 81 -4.31 13.26 -3.09
C TYR A 81 -3.02 14.05 -3.04
N LEU A 82 -2.99 15.19 -3.72
CA LEU A 82 -1.85 16.09 -3.78
C LEU A 82 -2.05 17.28 -2.85
N GLU A 83 -0.96 17.87 -2.34
CA GLU A 83 -1.06 19.11 -1.55
C GLU A 83 -1.75 20.24 -2.32
N ASP A 84 -1.55 20.29 -3.64
CA ASP A 84 -2.10 21.32 -4.52
C ASP A 84 -3.49 20.96 -5.09
N ASP A 85 -4.08 19.83 -4.70
CA ASP A 85 -5.43 19.48 -5.15
C ASP A 85 -6.47 20.46 -4.59
N HIS A 86 -7.20 21.11 -5.48
CA HIS A 86 -8.30 22.02 -5.12
C HIS A 86 -9.63 21.31 -4.86
N GLU A 87 -9.78 20.04 -5.25
CA GLU A 87 -11.02 19.27 -5.15
C GLU A 87 -10.76 17.88 -4.55
N ALA A 88 -11.55 17.51 -3.54
CA ALA A 88 -11.62 16.14 -3.04
C ALA A 88 -12.59 15.32 -3.89
N TYR A 89 -12.27 14.06 -4.19
CA TYR A 89 -13.12 13.18 -5.00
C TYR A 89 -13.14 11.73 -4.49
N HIS A 90 -14.22 11.01 -4.79
CA HIS A 90 -14.32 9.57 -4.54
C HIS A 90 -13.45 8.83 -5.54
N CYS A 91 -12.72 7.84 -5.07
CA CYS A 91 -11.68 7.21 -5.84
C CYS A 91 -11.50 5.75 -5.50
N ILE A 92 -11.11 4.99 -6.53
CA ILE A 92 -10.47 3.69 -6.38
C ILE A 92 -9.02 3.86 -6.83
N THR A 93 -8.09 3.46 -5.98
CA THR A 93 -6.66 3.44 -6.30
C THR A 93 -6.26 2.03 -6.66
N MET A 94 -5.64 1.85 -7.82
CA MET A 94 -4.82 0.67 -8.10
C MET A 94 -3.38 1.04 -7.80
N ASN A 95 -2.75 0.35 -6.87
CA ASN A 95 -1.33 0.46 -6.64
C ASN A 95 -0.61 -0.83 -7.06
N ALA A 96 0.60 -0.71 -7.58
CA ALA A 96 1.46 -1.85 -7.88
C ALA A 96 2.87 -1.55 -7.38
N TYR A 97 3.45 -2.50 -6.67
CA TYR A 97 4.73 -2.32 -6.01
C TYR A 97 5.39 -3.66 -5.72
N ARG A 98 6.67 -3.62 -5.32
CA ARG A 98 7.36 -4.77 -4.74
C ARG A 98 7.59 -4.53 -3.26
N VAL A 99 7.36 -5.54 -2.44
CA VAL A 99 7.61 -5.49 -1.00
C VAL A 99 8.63 -6.55 -0.58
N SER A 100 9.41 -6.23 0.46
CA SER A 100 10.21 -7.16 1.24
C SER A 100 9.98 -7.00 2.74
N GLY A 101 10.24 -8.08 3.49
CA GLY A 101 9.90 -8.20 4.91
C GLY A 101 9.42 -9.62 5.22
N PRO A 102 8.52 -9.80 6.22
CA PRO A 102 7.88 -11.08 6.51
C PRO A 102 7.07 -11.66 5.33
N SER A 103 6.55 -10.79 4.46
CA SER A 103 6.03 -11.15 3.15
C SER A 103 6.86 -10.44 2.08
N SER A 104 7.13 -11.13 0.97
CA SER A 104 7.96 -10.63 -0.11
C SER A 104 7.35 -10.92 -1.48
N GLY A 105 7.63 -10.08 -2.46
CA GLY A 105 7.17 -10.26 -3.84
C GLY A 105 6.50 -9.01 -4.39
N ARG A 106 5.92 -9.13 -5.59
CA ARG A 106 5.14 -8.05 -6.20
C ARG A 106 3.72 -8.12 -5.67
N ARG A 107 3.13 -6.96 -5.41
CA ARG A 107 1.76 -6.78 -4.97
C ARG A 107 1.05 -5.82 -5.90
N ILE A 108 -0.24 -6.06 -6.05
CA ILE A 108 -1.18 -5.13 -6.62
C ILE A 108 -2.38 -5.07 -5.69
N GLU A 109 -2.79 -3.87 -5.32
CA GLU A 109 -3.92 -3.66 -4.43
C GLU A 109 -4.88 -2.65 -5.04
N TRP A 110 -6.16 -2.96 -4.92
CA TRP A 110 -7.25 -2.04 -5.17
C TRP A 110 -7.76 -1.56 -3.82
N SER A 111 -7.90 -0.25 -3.70
CA SER A 111 -8.30 0.39 -2.46
C SER A 111 -9.21 1.57 -2.71
N THR A 112 -9.91 1.98 -1.66
CA THR A 112 -10.72 3.19 -1.62
C THR A 112 -10.55 3.89 -0.29
N TYR A 113 -11.24 5.01 -0.10
CA TYR A 113 -11.17 5.82 1.11
C TYR A 113 -12.54 5.83 1.75
N ILE A 114 -12.56 5.63 3.04
CA ILE A 114 -13.79 5.56 3.83
C ILE A 114 -13.75 6.57 4.96
N LYS A 115 -14.92 6.96 5.47
CA LYS A 115 -15.04 7.50 6.83
C LYS A 115 -15.27 6.35 7.78
N ASP A 116 -14.43 6.26 8.80
CA ASP A 116 -14.62 5.31 9.90
C ASP A 116 -15.79 5.75 10.82
N PRO A 117 -16.21 4.92 11.80
CA PRO A 117 -17.28 5.28 12.72
C PRO A 117 -16.98 6.53 13.59
N GLN A 118 -15.72 6.97 13.64
CA GLN A 118 -15.29 8.20 14.30
C GLN A 118 -15.26 9.40 13.35
N GLY A 119 -15.67 9.22 12.09
CA GLY A 119 -15.72 10.24 11.06
C GLY A 119 -14.38 10.59 10.43
N LYS A 120 -13.30 9.84 10.70
CA LYS A 120 -11.98 10.07 10.12
C LYS A 120 -11.86 9.37 8.77
N ILE A 121 -11.16 10.01 7.85
CA ILE A 121 -10.88 9.42 6.54
C ILE A 121 -9.75 8.40 6.67
N ARG A 122 -10.00 7.15 6.25
CA ARG A 122 -9.06 6.04 6.30
C ARG A 122 -8.95 5.34 4.95
N TYR A 123 -7.81 4.71 4.73
CA TYR A 123 -7.55 3.87 3.57
C TYR A 123 -8.16 2.49 3.79
N MET A 124 -8.83 1.95 2.78
CA MET A 124 -9.43 0.62 2.82
C MET A 124 -8.99 -0.22 1.62
N VAL A 125 -8.37 -1.36 1.88
CA VAL A 125 -8.05 -2.37 0.86
C VAL A 125 -9.30 -3.17 0.54
N VAL A 126 -9.72 -3.14 -0.72
CA VAL A 126 -10.91 -3.86 -1.22
C VAL A 126 -10.51 -5.11 -2.03
N GLU A 127 -9.27 -5.15 -2.50
CA GLU A 127 -8.66 -6.33 -3.09
C GLU A 127 -7.14 -6.26 -3.02
N ALA A 128 -6.49 -7.36 -2.64
CA ALA A 128 -5.04 -7.49 -2.70
C ALA A 128 -4.66 -8.80 -3.39
N ARG A 129 -3.64 -8.74 -4.24
CA ARG A 129 -3.02 -9.90 -4.90
C ARG A 129 -1.50 -9.80 -4.83
N ALA A 130 -0.85 -10.94 -4.72
CA ALA A 130 0.60 -11.01 -4.63
C ALA A 130 1.18 -12.17 -5.46
N THR A 131 2.42 -12.05 -5.93
CA THR A 131 3.11 -13.14 -6.65
C THR A 131 3.52 -14.31 -5.76
N THR A 132 3.40 -14.14 -4.44
CA THR A 132 3.70 -15.14 -3.42
C THR A 132 2.48 -15.33 -2.54
N LYS A 133 2.45 -16.41 -1.74
CA LYS A 133 1.40 -16.56 -0.73
C LYS A 133 1.50 -15.42 0.27
N SER A 134 0.37 -14.81 0.58
CA SER A 134 0.29 -13.71 1.54
C SER A 134 -0.76 -13.99 2.61
N LEU A 135 -0.68 -13.23 3.71
CA LEU A 135 -1.71 -13.19 4.74
C LEU A 135 -2.44 -11.85 4.65
N ASP A 136 -3.76 -11.87 4.79
CA ASP A 136 -4.60 -10.69 4.98
C ASP A 136 -5.75 -10.99 5.95
N SER A 137 -6.38 -9.96 6.52
CA SER A 137 -7.38 -10.16 7.59
C SER A 137 -8.68 -10.81 7.10
N VAL A 138 -8.96 -10.78 5.80
CA VAL A 138 -10.23 -11.23 5.20
C VAL A 138 -10.15 -12.70 4.81
N ASN A 139 -9.08 -13.06 4.11
CA ASN A 139 -8.89 -14.39 3.53
C ASN A 139 -8.01 -15.29 4.40
N LEU A 140 -7.36 -14.73 5.43
CA LEU A 140 -6.29 -15.33 6.23
C LEU A 140 -5.08 -15.71 5.38
N MET A 141 -5.22 -16.64 4.43
CA MET A 141 -4.20 -17.08 3.49
C MET A 141 -4.65 -16.87 2.04
N THR A 142 -3.92 -16.05 1.29
CA THR A 142 -4.21 -15.77 -0.13
C THR A 142 -3.19 -16.49 -1.02
N PRO A 143 -3.61 -17.23 -2.06
CA PRO A 143 -2.71 -17.93 -2.96
C PRO A 143 -1.89 -16.94 -3.81
N SER A 144 -0.79 -17.44 -4.37
CA SER A 144 -0.01 -16.68 -5.35
C SER A 144 -0.83 -16.40 -6.61
N TYR A 145 -0.59 -15.25 -7.22
CA TYR A 145 -1.33 -14.73 -8.34
C TYR A 145 -0.40 -14.31 -9.48
N TYR A 146 -0.87 -14.40 -10.73
CA TYR A 146 -0.09 -13.94 -11.87
C TYR A 146 -0.07 -12.41 -11.94
N LEU A 147 1.06 -11.84 -11.55
CA LEU A 147 1.33 -10.41 -11.59
C LEU A 147 2.72 -10.16 -12.17
N LYS A 148 2.76 -9.37 -13.25
CA LYS A 148 3.97 -8.77 -13.77
C LYS A 148 3.93 -7.28 -13.45
N HIS A 149 4.98 -6.81 -12.82
CA HIS A 149 5.22 -5.39 -12.62
C HIS A 149 6.73 -5.15 -12.80
N SER A 150 7.08 -4.27 -13.73
CA SER A 150 8.47 -4.02 -14.13
C SER A 150 8.66 -2.61 -14.63
N ASN A 151 9.88 -2.10 -14.47
CA ASN A 151 10.39 -0.92 -15.15
C ASN A 151 11.53 -1.37 -16.07
N LYS A 152 11.42 -1.11 -17.36
CA LYS A 152 12.47 -1.36 -18.35
C LYS A 152 12.76 -0.06 -19.08
N GLU A 153 13.94 0.51 -18.85
CA GLU A 153 14.39 1.76 -19.51
C GLU A 153 13.38 2.92 -19.36
N GLY A 154 12.75 3.03 -18.18
CA GLY A 154 11.74 4.06 -17.91
C GLY A 154 10.34 3.69 -18.41
N VAL A 155 10.14 2.53 -19.03
CA VAL A 155 8.80 2.05 -19.37
C VAL A 155 8.29 1.16 -18.24
N ILE A 156 7.25 1.63 -17.56
CA ILE A 156 6.52 0.85 -16.57
C ILE A 156 5.46 0.01 -17.26
N GLU A 157 5.42 -1.26 -16.89
CA GLU A 157 4.42 -2.22 -17.34
C GLU A 157 3.88 -2.96 -16.12
N THR A 158 2.56 -2.90 -15.93
CA THR A 158 1.81 -3.67 -14.93
C THR A 158 0.81 -4.54 -15.67
N LEU A 159 0.79 -5.83 -15.38
CA LEU A 159 -0.13 -6.79 -15.96
C LEU A 159 -0.57 -7.80 -14.90
N THR A 160 -1.88 -8.05 -14.87
CA THR A 160 -2.50 -9.06 -14.02
C THR A 160 -3.46 -9.92 -14.82
N ARG A 161 -3.62 -11.17 -14.39
CA ARG A 161 -4.61 -12.09 -14.94
C ARG A 161 -5.23 -12.94 -13.86
N THR A 162 -6.56 -12.88 -13.78
CA THR A 162 -7.36 -13.73 -12.90
C THR A 162 -7.73 -15.02 -13.60
N ASP A 163 -8.09 -16.05 -12.81
CA ASP A 163 -8.51 -17.35 -13.32
C ASP A 163 -9.80 -17.29 -14.13
N ASP A 164 -10.68 -16.31 -13.86
CA ASP A 164 -11.92 -16.09 -14.61
C ASP A 164 -11.75 -15.20 -15.85
N GLY A 165 -10.51 -14.92 -16.23
CA GLY A 165 -10.16 -14.22 -17.47
C GLY A 165 -10.20 -12.69 -17.37
N ARG A 166 -10.56 -12.11 -16.21
CA ARG A 166 -10.44 -10.67 -15.98
C ARG A 166 -8.97 -10.27 -15.87
N ASN A 167 -8.64 -9.15 -16.51
CA ASN A 167 -7.29 -8.61 -16.59
C ASN A 167 -7.29 -7.12 -16.27
N PHE A 168 -6.18 -6.68 -15.69
CA PHE A 168 -5.78 -5.28 -15.68
C PHE A 168 -4.39 -5.17 -16.31
N SER A 169 -4.23 -4.28 -17.28
CA SER A 169 -2.94 -3.89 -17.84
C SER A 169 -2.79 -2.37 -17.82
N ALA A 170 -1.59 -1.90 -17.48
CA ALA A 170 -1.23 -0.50 -17.57
C ALA A 170 0.21 -0.38 -18.09
N ARG A 171 0.42 0.52 -19.04
CA ARG A 171 1.74 0.79 -19.62
C ARG A 171 1.93 2.28 -19.86
N PHE A 172 3.06 2.81 -19.41
CA PHE A 172 3.43 4.22 -19.60
C PHE A 172 4.94 4.41 -19.44
N THR A 173 5.44 5.55 -19.93
CA THR A 173 6.83 5.96 -19.74
C THR A 173 6.91 6.91 -18.55
N THR A 174 7.78 6.61 -17.59
CA THR A 174 8.13 7.55 -16.52
C THR A 174 8.81 8.76 -17.13
N PRO A 175 8.32 9.98 -16.85
CA PRO A 175 8.96 11.17 -17.37
C PRO A 175 10.39 11.30 -16.81
N ASN A 176 11.33 11.70 -17.65
CA ASN A 176 12.74 11.85 -17.33
C ASN A 176 13.24 13.26 -17.68
N GLY A 177 14.13 13.82 -16.84
CA GLY A 177 14.74 15.13 -17.05
C GLY A 177 14.38 16.19 -15.99
N GLU A 178 15.00 17.37 -16.10
CA GLU A 178 14.89 18.44 -15.09
C GLU A 178 13.49 19.05 -14.96
N THR A 179 12.68 18.98 -16.02
CA THR A 179 11.31 19.52 -16.07
C THR A 179 10.24 18.50 -15.67
N THR A 180 10.65 17.36 -15.10
CA THR A 180 9.73 16.28 -14.76
C THR A 180 8.68 16.77 -13.76
N PRO A 181 7.37 16.67 -14.07
CA PRO A 181 6.31 17.05 -13.15
C PRO A 181 6.39 16.22 -11.88
N THR A 182 6.38 16.90 -10.75
CA THR A 182 6.47 16.27 -9.43
C THR A 182 5.49 16.93 -8.49
N ALA A 183 5.04 16.17 -7.50
CA ALA A 183 4.09 16.63 -6.50
C ALA A 183 4.40 16.03 -5.13
N TYR A 184 3.78 16.60 -4.10
CA TYR A 184 3.78 16.06 -2.75
C TYR A 184 2.39 15.50 -2.41
N ALA A 185 2.41 14.43 -1.62
CA ALA A 185 1.23 13.84 -1.04
C ALA A 185 0.52 14.84 -0.13
N SER A 186 -0.81 14.93 -0.24
CA SER A 186 -1.61 15.71 0.69
C SER A 186 -1.49 15.12 2.11
N ARG A 187 -1.60 15.97 3.12
CA ARG A 187 -1.66 15.51 4.52
C ARG A 187 -2.85 14.59 4.76
N GLU A 188 -3.97 14.80 4.07
CA GLU A 188 -5.14 13.94 4.16
C GLU A 188 -4.79 12.52 3.70
N TRP A 189 -4.11 12.39 2.57
CA TRP A 189 -3.71 11.09 2.01
C TRP A 189 -2.72 10.37 2.92
N VAL A 190 -1.72 11.09 3.43
CA VAL A 190 -0.74 10.52 4.39
C VAL A 190 -1.45 10.01 5.64
N MET A 191 -2.32 10.82 6.26
CA MET A 191 -3.04 10.45 7.48
C MET A 191 -4.07 9.33 7.27
N ALA A 192 -4.66 9.23 6.08
CA ALA A 192 -5.58 8.15 5.75
C ALA A 192 -4.90 6.77 5.79
N ASN A 193 -3.59 6.72 5.53
CA ASN A 193 -2.79 5.50 5.51
C ASN A 193 -2.28 5.05 6.90
N ASP A 194 -2.50 5.82 7.97
CA ASP A 194 -2.09 5.43 9.33
C ASP A 194 -2.82 4.17 9.83
N GLU A 195 -4.06 3.98 9.39
CA GLU A 195 -4.90 2.80 9.67
C GLU A 195 -5.45 2.28 8.35
N ILE A 196 -4.94 1.13 7.91
CA ILE A 196 -5.33 0.47 6.67
C ILE A 196 -6.40 -0.56 6.99
N TYR A 197 -7.65 -0.24 6.68
CA TYR A 197 -8.78 -1.12 6.89
C TYR A 197 -8.90 -2.17 5.78
N TRP A 198 -9.50 -3.30 6.15
CA TRP A 198 -9.99 -4.31 5.22
C TRP A 198 -11.53 -4.34 5.27
N LEU A 199 -12.16 -5.01 4.30
CA LEU A 199 -13.63 -5.05 4.17
C LEU A 199 -14.36 -5.63 5.40
N ASN A 200 -13.68 -6.39 6.26
CA ASN A 200 -14.25 -6.91 7.51
C ASN A 200 -14.11 -5.93 8.69
N GLY A 201 -13.61 -4.70 8.49
CA GLY A 201 -13.43 -3.69 9.53
C GLY A 201 -12.18 -3.88 10.40
N VAL A 202 -11.39 -4.93 10.17
CA VAL A 202 -10.08 -5.09 10.79
C VAL A 202 -9.10 -4.16 10.11
N PHE A 203 -8.21 -3.51 10.86
CA PHE A 203 -7.18 -2.65 10.28
C PHE A 203 -5.77 -3.01 10.72
N ASP A 204 -4.83 -2.78 9.81
CA ASP A 204 -3.41 -2.75 10.10
C ASP A 204 -3.00 -1.34 10.48
N ARG A 205 -2.22 -1.18 11.55
CA ARG A 205 -1.67 0.12 11.94
C ARG A 205 -0.31 0.32 11.33
N VAL A 206 -0.13 1.39 10.59
CA VAL A 206 1.12 1.66 9.88
C VAL A 206 1.90 2.81 10.53
N PHE A 207 3.20 2.63 10.66
CA PHE A 207 4.13 3.62 11.20
C PHE A 207 5.17 3.94 10.12
N TYR A 208 5.01 5.10 9.51
CA TYR A 208 5.90 5.58 8.47
C TYR A 208 7.08 6.36 9.07
N ASN A 209 8.22 6.28 8.39
CA ASN A 209 9.29 7.27 8.59
C ASN A 209 8.96 8.56 7.80
N ARG A 210 9.76 9.62 7.99
CA ARG A 210 9.59 10.89 7.29
C ARG A 210 9.66 10.76 5.76
N HIS A 211 10.33 9.73 5.22
CA HIS A 211 10.49 9.57 3.78
C HIS A 211 9.15 9.36 3.09
N PHE A 212 8.21 8.60 3.68
CA PHE A 212 6.88 8.46 3.08
C PHE A 212 6.06 9.76 3.16
N ALA A 213 5.97 10.34 4.37
CA ALA A 213 5.13 11.51 4.62
C ALA A 213 5.57 12.76 3.85
N CYS A 214 6.82 12.80 3.38
CA CYS A 214 7.38 13.89 2.59
C CYS A 214 7.94 13.41 1.23
N ALA A 215 7.55 12.21 0.79
CA ALA A 215 8.05 11.66 -0.47
C ALA A 215 7.58 12.53 -1.63
N LYS A 216 8.55 12.94 -2.46
CA LYS A 216 8.28 13.57 -3.74
C LYS A 216 7.94 12.46 -4.74
N MET A 217 6.80 12.56 -5.39
CA MET A 217 6.37 11.62 -6.43
C MET A 217 6.44 12.27 -7.80
N TYR A 218 6.74 11.48 -8.82
CA TYR A 218 6.57 11.91 -10.20
C TYR A 218 5.11 11.77 -10.61
N VAL A 219 4.64 12.76 -11.36
CA VAL A 219 3.28 12.77 -11.89
C VAL A 219 3.35 12.50 -13.39
N VAL A 220 2.68 11.43 -13.82
CA VAL A 220 2.55 11.08 -15.23
C VAL A 220 1.23 11.66 -15.74
N ALA A 221 1.27 12.27 -16.93
CA ALA A 221 0.06 12.76 -17.58
C ALA A 221 -0.92 11.59 -17.79
N PRO A 222 -2.16 11.64 -17.26
CA PRO A 222 -3.05 10.49 -17.33
C PRO A 222 -3.34 9.98 -18.74
N ASP A 223 -3.46 10.90 -19.70
CA ASP A 223 -3.75 10.57 -21.11
C ASP A 223 -2.58 9.88 -21.82
N SER A 224 -1.38 9.85 -21.23
CA SER A 224 -0.23 9.11 -21.79
C SER A 224 -0.18 7.66 -21.34
N VAL A 225 -1.10 7.23 -20.47
CA VAL A 225 -1.14 5.88 -19.93
C VAL A 225 -2.09 5.01 -20.75
N THR A 226 -1.57 3.92 -21.31
CA THR A 226 -2.40 2.90 -21.97
C THR A 226 -2.91 1.93 -20.91
N ILE A 227 -4.24 1.78 -20.81
CA ILE A 227 -4.90 0.93 -19.82
C ILE A 227 -5.91 0.01 -20.52
N GLU A 228 -5.87 -1.27 -20.17
CA GLU A 228 -6.96 -2.21 -20.45
C GLU A 228 -7.46 -2.75 -19.11
N ASP A 229 -8.71 -2.46 -18.78
CA ASP A 229 -9.32 -2.89 -17.51
C ASP A 229 -10.61 -3.66 -17.77
N SER A 230 -10.59 -4.93 -17.38
CA SER A 230 -11.75 -5.84 -17.36
C SER A 230 -12.00 -6.39 -15.96
N THR A 231 -11.40 -5.77 -14.94
CA THR A 231 -11.62 -6.14 -13.55
C THR A 231 -13.05 -5.82 -13.12
N ARG A 232 -13.45 -6.33 -11.94
CA ARG A 232 -14.74 -5.98 -11.34
C ARG A 232 -14.87 -4.50 -11.00
N TRP A 233 -13.79 -3.72 -11.03
CA TRP A 233 -13.78 -2.31 -10.68
C TRP A 233 -14.07 -1.40 -11.87
N ALA A 234 -13.77 -1.85 -13.09
CA ALA A 234 -13.99 -1.11 -14.34
C ALA A 234 -15.41 -0.52 -14.48
N PRO A 235 -16.49 -1.23 -14.10
CA PRO A 235 -17.84 -0.68 -14.16
C PRO A 235 -18.11 0.48 -13.19
N TYR A 236 -17.26 0.79 -12.22
CA TYR A 236 -17.52 1.82 -11.21
C TYR A 236 -16.66 3.08 -11.38
N ILE A 237 -15.61 3.01 -12.19
CA ILE A 237 -14.59 4.07 -12.31
C ILE A 237 -14.61 4.74 -13.69
N GLU A 238 -14.03 5.92 -13.77
CA GLU A 238 -13.64 6.53 -15.03
C GLU A 238 -12.48 5.74 -15.67
N PRO A 239 -12.46 5.54 -17.00
CA PRO A 239 -11.44 4.72 -17.66
C PRO A 239 -10.05 5.37 -17.65
N THR A 240 -10.00 6.71 -17.60
CA THR A 240 -8.76 7.48 -17.48
C THR A 240 -8.54 7.82 -15.99
N PRO A 241 -7.36 7.54 -15.42
CA PRO A 241 -7.07 7.90 -14.04
C PRO A 241 -7.04 9.42 -13.87
N ARG A 242 -7.42 9.92 -12.69
CA ARG A 242 -7.31 11.35 -12.37
C ARG A 242 -5.87 11.76 -12.05
N LEU A 243 -5.11 10.81 -11.49
CA LEU A 243 -3.71 10.97 -11.08
C LEU A 243 -2.97 9.65 -11.30
N VAL A 244 -1.79 9.74 -11.91
CA VAL A 244 -0.83 8.64 -12.00
C VAL A 244 0.46 9.10 -11.31
N ALA A 245 0.74 8.49 -10.17
CA ALA A 245 1.89 8.81 -9.33
C ALA A 245 2.90 7.66 -9.31
N VAL A 246 4.18 8.02 -9.34
CA VAL A 246 5.31 7.09 -9.28
C VAL A 246 6.26 7.50 -8.16
N PHE A 247 6.52 6.58 -7.23
CA PHE A 247 7.53 6.73 -6.20
C PHE A 247 8.77 5.93 -6.58
N GLU A 248 9.84 6.64 -6.95
CA GLU A 248 11.14 6.02 -7.27
C GLU A 248 11.91 5.60 -6.02
N GLU A 249 11.65 6.23 -4.88
CA GLU A 249 12.31 5.86 -3.64
C GLU A 249 11.59 4.70 -2.94
N GLY A 250 12.37 3.85 -2.28
CA GLY A 250 11.83 2.78 -1.46
C GLY A 250 11.22 3.35 -0.18
N ILE A 251 10.08 2.80 0.24
CA ILE A 251 9.37 3.24 1.43
C ILE A 251 9.57 2.22 2.54
N GLU A 252 10.11 2.65 3.69
CA GLU A 252 10.27 1.79 4.86
C GLU A 252 9.25 2.16 5.93
N PHE A 253 8.58 1.14 6.47
CA PHE A 253 7.54 1.33 7.46
C PHE A 253 7.44 0.12 8.41
N LEU A 254 6.83 0.34 9.56
CA LEU A 254 6.42 -0.73 10.47
C LEU A 254 4.92 -0.95 10.36
N VAL A 255 4.49 -2.19 10.49
CA VAL A 255 3.08 -2.57 10.51
C VAL A 255 2.80 -3.33 11.78
N GLY A 256 1.79 -2.88 12.51
CA GLY A 256 1.11 -3.69 13.52
C GLY A 256 -0.14 -4.31 12.89
N PRO A 257 -0.08 -5.59 12.46
CA PRO A 257 -1.18 -6.21 11.75
C PRO A 257 -2.39 -6.41 12.66
N TRP A 258 -3.59 -6.28 12.10
CA TRP A 258 -4.86 -6.56 12.77
C TRP A 258 -4.98 -5.89 14.15
N TRP A 259 -4.65 -4.60 14.18
CA TRP A 259 -4.39 -3.82 15.39
C TRP A 259 -5.60 -3.69 16.32
N ASN A 260 -6.82 -3.82 15.80
CA ASN A 260 -8.07 -3.74 16.54
C ASN A 260 -8.69 -5.09 16.90
N VAL A 261 -7.89 -6.18 16.83
CA VAL A 261 -8.28 -7.54 17.24
C VAL A 261 -7.54 -7.94 18.51
#